data_AF-A0A1B0CK60-F1
#
_entry.id   AF-A0A1B0CK60-F1
#
_cell.length_a   1.000
_cell.length_b   1.000
_cell.length_c   1.000
_cell.angle_alpha   90.00
_cell.angle_beta   90.00
_cell.angle_gamma   90.00
#
_symmetry.space_group_name_H-M   'P 1'
#
loop_
_entity.id
_entity.type
_entity.pdbx_description
1 polymer ?
#
loop_
_entity_poly.entity_id
_entity_poly.type
_entity_poly.pdbx_seq_one_letter_code
_entity_poly.pdbx_strand_id
1 'polypeptide(L)'
;MTKFSPENPEDLPFFHNFPPHSDSCDRWSPGSSGGKRRSKAPGASNEPQMVQIRNARERSRVRAVNEAYEKLRKVVPAISNRRKRVSKVKTLRKAAQYIQWTRSAFYNIIFLFID
;
A
#
# COMPACT_ATOMS: atom_id res chain seq x y z
N MET A 1 3.26 9.92 -26.72
CA MET A 1 4.49 9.76 -25.93
C MET A 1 4.63 10.92 -24.97
N THR A 2 4.15 10.77 -23.73
CA THR A 2 4.43 11.75 -22.66
C THR A 2 5.88 11.60 -22.22
N LYS A 3 6.60 12.73 -22.14
CA LYS A 3 8.03 12.80 -21.83
C LYS A 3 8.27 12.29 -20.40
N PHE A 4 9.12 11.28 -20.27
CA PHE A 4 9.67 10.85 -18.99
C PHE A 4 10.55 11.99 -18.44
N SER A 5 10.18 12.52 -17.28
CA SER A 5 10.88 13.65 -16.64
C SER A 5 11.47 13.13 -15.32
N PRO A 6 12.80 12.99 -15.20
CA PRO A 6 13.43 12.22 -14.11
C PRO A 6 13.37 12.88 -12.73
N GLU A 7 12.68 14.02 -12.62
CA GLU A 7 12.57 14.83 -11.40
C GLU A 7 11.26 14.59 -10.65
N ASN A 8 10.37 13.76 -11.22
CA ASN A 8 9.08 13.42 -10.60
C ASN A 8 9.23 12.22 -9.64
N PRO A 9 9.07 12.39 -8.32
CA PRO A 9 9.19 11.29 -7.35
C PRO A 9 8.18 10.14 -7.55
N GLU A 10 7.14 10.37 -8.35
CA GLU A 10 6.13 9.36 -8.75
C GLU A 10 6.66 8.34 -9.78
N ASP A 11 7.72 8.68 -10.53
CA ASP A 11 8.32 7.79 -11.55
C ASP A 11 9.34 6.79 -10.96
N LEU A 12 9.52 6.79 -9.63
CA LEU A 12 10.37 5.82 -8.97
C LEU A 12 9.71 4.42 -8.97
N PRO A 13 10.46 3.34 -9.24
CA PRO A 13 9.94 1.97 -9.35
C PRO A 13 9.30 1.44 -8.05
N PHE A 14 9.42 2.20 -6.97
CA PHE A 14 8.78 1.92 -5.69
C PHE A 14 7.27 2.19 -5.68
N PHE A 15 6.81 3.22 -6.40
CA PHE A 15 5.39 3.64 -6.38
C PHE A 15 4.54 2.94 -7.44
N HIS A 16 5.14 2.52 -8.55
CA HIS A 16 4.47 1.76 -9.63
C HIS A 16 4.03 0.33 -9.23
N ASN A 17 4.43 -0.15 -8.05
CA ASN A 17 4.03 -1.45 -7.50
C ASN A 17 2.83 -1.38 -6.54
N PHE A 18 2.26 -0.18 -6.34
CA PHE A 18 0.89 -0.08 -5.89
C PHE A 18 0.01 -0.37 -7.11
N PRO A 19 -0.96 -1.30 -7.00
CA PRO A 19 -1.92 -1.47 -8.09
C PRO A 19 -2.46 -0.08 -8.42
N PRO A 20 -2.58 0.29 -9.72
CA PRO A 20 -3.26 1.53 -10.07
C PRO A 20 -4.56 1.51 -9.27
N HIS A 21 -4.79 2.57 -8.48
CA HIS A 21 -6.07 2.77 -7.86
C HIS A 21 -7.02 2.79 -9.05
N SER A 22 -7.71 1.67 -9.29
CA SER A 22 -8.81 1.67 -10.22
C SER A 22 -9.78 2.65 -9.61
N ASP A 23 -9.77 3.88 -10.09
CA ASP A 23 -10.74 4.94 -9.78
C ASP A 23 -12.14 4.58 -10.28
N SER A 24 -12.45 3.28 -10.37
CA SER A 24 -13.75 2.78 -9.99
C SER A 24 -13.85 2.74 -8.46
N CYS A 25 -13.63 3.89 -7.82
CA CYS A 25 -14.58 4.27 -6.80
C CYS A 25 -15.93 4.23 -7.52
N ASP A 26 -16.77 3.25 -7.20
CA ASP A 26 -18.21 3.36 -7.47
C ASP A 26 -18.63 4.70 -6.85
N ARG A 27 -18.67 5.72 -7.71
CA ARG A 27 -19.09 7.06 -7.39
C ARG A 27 -20.53 6.89 -6.93
N TRP A 28 -20.75 6.97 -5.63
CA TRP A 28 -22.08 7.16 -5.09
C TRP A 28 -22.56 8.50 -5.63
N SER A 29 -23.27 8.46 -6.76
CA SER A 29 -23.99 9.59 -7.32
C SER A 29 -25.37 9.63 -6.67
N PRO A 30 -25.71 10.64 -5.84
CA PRO A 30 -27.07 10.81 -5.38
C PRO A 30 -27.88 11.43 -6.54
N GLY A 31 -28.57 10.57 -7.30
CA GLY A 31 -29.76 10.92 -8.08
C GLY A 31 -29.54 11.62 -9.43
N SER A 32 -29.93 10.94 -10.51
CA SER A 32 -30.78 11.54 -11.54
C SER A 32 -31.65 10.45 -12.20
N SER A 33 -32.96 10.58 -11.99
CA SER A 33 -34.11 10.06 -12.76
C SER A 33 -33.87 9.02 -13.88
N GLY A 34 -34.35 7.78 -13.66
CA GLY A 34 -34.45 6.78 -14.75
C GLY A 34 -34.81 5.35 -14.34
N GLY A 35 -36.03 5.13 -13.83
CA GLY A 35 -36.80 3.87 -13.86
C GLY A 35 -36.10 2.49 -13.74
N LYS A 36 -36.07 1.93 -12.52
CA LYS A 36 -36.53 0.54 -12.24
C LYS A 36 -36.78 0.39 -10.75
N ARG A 37 -38.07 0.27 -10.41
CA ARG A 37 -38.59 0.12 -9.05
C ARG A 37 -37.97 -1.13 -8.42
N ARG A 38 -36.96 -0.99 -7.56
CA ARG A 38 -36.60 -2.05 -6.60
C ARG A 38 -37.74 -2.11 -5.59
N SER A 39 -38.64 -3.07 -5.79
CA SER A 39 -39.69 -3.40 -4.85
C SER A 39 -39.07 -3.56 -3.45
N LYS A 40 -39.54 -2.72 -2.54
CA LYS A 40 -39.26 -2.80 -1.11
C LYS A 40 -39.92 -4.08 -0.60
N ALA A 41 -39.15 -5.15 -0.42
CA ALA A 41 -39.60 -6.28 0.38
C ALA A 41 -39.53 -5.88 1.87
N PRO A 42 -40.63 -5.96 2.63
CA PRO A 42 -40.64 -5.74 4.07
C PRO A 42 -40.34 -7.08 4.74
N GLY A 43 -39.14 -7.23 5.30
CA GLY A 43 -38.75 -8.45 6.00
C GLY A 43 -37.23 -8.55 6.15
N ALA A 44 -36.78 -8.66 7.39
CA ALA A 44 -35.39 -8.71 7.79
C ALA A 44 -34.57 -9.83 7.10
N SER A 45 -33.23 -9.63 7.02
CA SER A 45 -32.15 -10.65 7.02
C SER A 45 -31.07 -10.62 5.90
N ASN A 46 -30.87 -9.52 5.16
CA ASN A 46 -29.68 -9.38 4.27
C ASN A 46 -28.43 -8.79 4.95
N GLU A 47 -28.45 -8.62 6.27
CA GLU A 47 -27.27 -8.26 7.07
C GLU A 47 -26.04 -9.16 6.83
N PRO A 48 -26.15 -10.51 6.79
CA PRO A 48 -24.98 -11.36 6.65
C PRO A 48 -24.29 -11.21 5.29
N GLN A 49 -25.03 -10.96 4.21
CA GLN A 49 -24.43 -10.69 2.88
C GLN A 49 -23.68 -9.36 2.85
N MET A 50 -24.24 -8.30 3.43
CA MET A 50 -23.55 -7.01 3.52
C MET A 50 -22.30 -7.09 4.42
N VAL A 51 -22.36 -7.86 5.51
CA VAL A 51 -21.21 -8.14 6.38
C VAL A 51 -20.14 -8.94 5.62
N GLN A 52 -20.51 -9.93 4.82
CA GLN A 52 -19.58 -10.69 3.98
C GLN A 52 -18.85 -9.80 2.98
N ILE A 53 -19.55 -8.90 2.30
CA ILE A 53 -18.94 -7.93 1.35
C ILE A 53 -17.95 -7.01 2.08
N ARG A 54 -18.33 -6.48 3.26
CA ARG A 54 -17.43 -5.66 4.08
C ARG A 54 -16.19 -6.42 4.52
N ASN A 55 -16.35 -7.67 4.98
CA ASN A 55 -15.23 -8.52 5.40
C ASN A 55 -14.33 -8.90 4.22
N ALA A 56 -14.89 -9.14 3.04
CA ALA A 56 -14.12 -9.38 1.83
C ALA A 56 -13.25 -8.17 1.47
N ARG A 57 -13.81 -6.96 1.54
CA ARG A 57 -13.06 -5.71 1.34
C ARG A 57 -11.94 -5.55 2.35
N GLU A 58 -12.22 -5.81 3.63
CA GLU A 58 -11.20 -5.70 4.69
C GLU A 58 -10.08 -6.74 4.51
N ARG A 59 -10.41 -7.97 4.10
CA ARG A 59 -9.40 -8.98 3.74
C ARG A 59 -8.51 -8.48 2.59
N SER A 60 -9.07 -7.86 1.56
CA SER A 60 -8.27 -7.30 0.46
C SER A 60 -7.35 -6.18 0.94
N ARG A 61 -7.84 -5.27 1.79
CA ARG A 61 -7.02 -4.20 2.39
C ARG A 61 -5.85 -4.77 3.20
N VAL A 62 -6.13 -5.77 4.04
CA VAL A 62 -5.10 -6.44 4.86
C VAL A 62 -4.09 -7.20 4.01
N ARG A 63 -4.52 -7.83 2.92
CA ARG A 63 -3.62 -8.48 1.95
C ARG A 63 -2.63 -7.49 1.36
N ALA A 64 -3.11 -6.34 0.88
CA ALA A 64 -2.25 -5.28 0.34
C ALA A 64 -1.21 -4.79 1.36
N VAL A 65 -1.62 -4.57 2.62
CA VAL A 65 -0.68 -4.18 3.70
C VAL A 65 0.37 -5.27 3.96
N ASN A 66 -0.04 -6.53 4.01
CA ASN A 66 0.89 -7.63 4.26
C ASN A 66 1.88 -7.80 3.10
N GLU A 67 1.45 -7.62 1.86
CA GLU A 67 2.33 -7.62 0.68
C GLU A 67 3.40 -6.52 0.77
N ALA A 68 3.01 -5.30 1.15
CA ALA A 68 3.94 -4.20 1.38
C ALA A 68 4.97 -4.54 2.48
N TYR A 69 4.55 -5.21 3.56
CA TYR A 69 5.47 -5.69 4.59
C TYR A 69 6.48 -6.73 4.08
N GLU A 70 6.07 -7.66 3.21
CA GLU A 70 7.01 -8.62 2.62
C GLU A 70 7.98 -7.94 1.65
N LYS A 71 7.53 -6.95 0.85
CA LYS A 71 8.41 -6.11 0.02
C LYS A 71 9.44 -5.39 0.89
N LEU A 72 9.01 -4.79 2.00
CA LEU A 72 9.91 -4.13 2.95
C LEU A 72 10.96 -5.08 3.54
N ARG A 73 10.59 -6.33 3.85
CA ARG A 73 11.55 -7.31 4.37
C ARG A 73 12.64 -7.67 3.38
N LYS A 74 12.35 -7.69 2.09
CA LYS A 74 13.33 -8.02 1.05
C LYS A 74 14.41 -6.94 0.91
N VAL A 75 14.05 -5.66 1.10
CA VAL A 75 14.97 -4.54 0.90
C VAL A 75 15.80 -4.17 2.12
N VAL A 76 15.42 -4.62 3.32
CA VAL A 76 16.15 -4.31 4.56
C VAL A 76 17.24 -5.37 4.80
N PRO A 77 18.55 -5.04 4.70
CA PRO A 77 19.63 -6.03 4.68
C PRO A 77 19.70 -6.92 5.94
N ALA A 78 19.36 -6.36 7.11
CA ALA A 78 19.42 -7.08 8.38
C ALA A 78 18.36 -8.21 8.52
N ILE A 79 17.36 -8.24 7.63
CA ILE A 79 16.25 -9.19 7.70
C ILE A 79 16.01 -9.95 6.40
N SER A 80 16.48 -9.47 5.24
CA SER A 80 16.28 -10.12 3.93
C SER A 80 16.83 -11.55 3.88
N ASN A 81 17.98 -11.79 4.51
CA ASN A 81 18.66 -13.10 4.53
C ASN A 81 18.26 -14.01 5.69
N ARG A 82 17.26 -13.62 6.51
CA ARG A 82 16.82 -14.46 7.63
C ARG A 82 15.80 -15.50 7.17
N ARG A 83 16.11 -16.77 7.45
CA ARG A 83 15.16 -17.90 7.28
C ARG A 83 13.90 -17.76 8.14
N LYS A 84 14.00 -17.14 9.33
CA LYS A 84 12.87 -16.96 10.26
C LYS A 84 12.11 -15.68 9.96
N ARG A 85 10.77 -15.76 9.91
CA ARG A 85 9.89 -14.59 9.77
C ARG A 85 10.08 -13.62 10.93
N VAL A 86 10.16 -12.34 10.60
CA VAL A 86 10.37 -11.23 11.56
C VAL A 86 9.03 -10.54 11.83
N SER A 87 8.74 -10.16 13.08
CA SER A 87 7.48 -9.47 13.42
C SER A 87 7.36 -8.11 12.71
N LYS A 88 6.13 -7.60 12.56
CA LYS A 88 5.86 -6.31 11.90
C LYS A 88 6.62 -5.16 12.56
N VAL A 89 6.50 -5.02 13.88
CA VAL A 89 7.20 -4.00 14.67
C VAL A 89 8.72 -4.09 14.49
N LYS A 90 9.27 -5.30 14.53
CA LYS A 90 10.72 -5.50 14.37
C LYS A 90 11.20 -5.18 12.95
N THR A 91 10.37 -5.47 11.94
CA THR A 91 10.62 -5.09 10.54
C THR A 91 10.70 -3.56 10.41
N LEU A 92 9.73 -2.83 10.96
CA LEU A 92 9.70 -1.36 10.93
C LEU A 92 10.91 -0.74 11.64
N ARG A 93 11.26 -1.24 12.83
CA ARG A 93 12.45 -0.76 13.57
C ARG A 93 13.73 -0.95 12.76
N LYS A 94 13.89 -2.10 12.11
CA LYS A 94 15.06 -2.38 11.28
C LYS A 94 15.11 -1.53 10.01
N ALA A 95 13.97 -1.24 9.39
CA ALA A 95 13.88 -0.33 8.26
C ALA A 95 14.31 1.09 8.63
N ALA A 96 13.79 1.64 9.75
CA ALA A 96 14.16 2.98 10.22
C ALA A 96 15.67 3.09 10.53
N GLN A 97 16.24 2.07 11.20
CA GLN A 97 17.68 1.98 11.44
C GLN A 97 18.49 1.96 10.15
N TYR A 98 18.03 1.22 9.13
CA TYR A 98 18.71 1.14 7.85
C TYR A 98 18.75 2.50 7.14
N ILE A 99 17.63 3.24 7.11
CA ILE A 99 17.59 4.59 6.53
C ILE A 99 18.59 5.52 7.23
N GLN A 100 18.63 5.50 8.57
CA GLN A 100 19.57 6.33 9.34
C GLN A 100 21.03 5.99 9.05
N TRP A 101 21.35 4.69 8.97
CA TRP A 101 22.69 4.22 8.68
C TRP A 101 23.14 4.64 7.28
N THR A 102 22.32 4.40 6.25
CA THR A 102 22.63 4.78 4.86
C THR A 102 22.82 6.29 4.73
N ARG A 103 21.93 7.07 5.35
CA ARG A 103 22.02 8.54 5.35
C ARG A 103 23.31 9.03 6.02
N SER A 104 23.66 8.43 7.16
CA SER A 104 24.91 8.77 7.88
C SER A 104 26.13 8.41 7.05
N ALA A 105 26.19 7.21 6.47
CA ALA A 105 27.31 6.79 5.62
C ALA A 105 27.50 7.74 4.43
N PHE A 106 26.40 8.15 3.79
CA PHE A 106 26.44 9.11 2.69
C PHE A 106 27.02 10.47 3.09
N TYR A 107 26.58 11.03 4.23
CA TYR A 107 27.13 12.30 4.72
C TYR A 107 28.59 12.19 5.13
N ASN A 108 29.01 11.09 5.75
CA ASN A 108 30.41 10.87 6.09
C ASN A 108 31.28 10.81 4.83
N ILE A 109 30.83 10.13 3.79
CA ILE A 109 31.54 10.07 2.51
C ILE A 109 31.64 11.49 1.92
N ILE A 110 30.54 12.22 1.82
CA ILE A 110 30.55 13.59 1.29
C ILE A 110 31.52 14.49 2.09
N PHE A 111 31.45 14.44 3.41
CA PHE A 111 32.31 15.23 4.31
C PHE A 111 33.80 14.88 4.16
N LEU A 112 34.14 13.64 3.80
CA LEU A 112 35.53 13.22 3.56
C LEU A 112 36.06 13.57 2.16
N PHE A 113 35.20 13.93 1.21
CA PHE A 113 35.58 14.19 -0.19
C PHE A 113 35.39 15.65 -0.63
N ILE A 114 34.66 16.46 0.13
CA ILE A 114 34.31 17.85 -0.24
C ILE A 114 34.93 18.89 0.71
N ASP A 115 35.30 18.51 1.93
CA ASP A 115 36.19 19.30 2.81
C ASP A 115 37.66 18.89 2.59
#